data_AF-A0AA42FK35-F1
#
_entry.id   AF-A0AA42FK35-F1
#
_cell.length_a   1.000
_cell.length_b   1.000
_cell.length_c   1.000
_cell.angle_alpha   90.00
_cell.angle_beta   90.00
_cell.angle_gamma   90.00
#
_symmetry.space_group_name_H-M   'P 1'
#
loop_
_entity.id
_entity.type
_entity.pdbx_description
1 polymer ?
#
loop_
_entity_poly.entity_id
_entity_poly.type
_entity_poly.pdbx_seq_one_letter_code
_entity_poly.pdbx_strand_id
1 'polypeptide(L)'
;MDIQEKQIVERRIVETAAQGLVDAGFGIAVYDGEELVTEVTDNVSSIMEAMFSTDEEFLYAYDSDGKHVGWVHLVYGNSGWDVISDNTNNLEDALIAATELAEEIADQS
;
A
#
# COMPACT_ATOMS: atom_id res chain seq x y z
N MET A 1 -20.43 9.93 -3.18
CA MET A 1 -19.52 9.82 -2.04
C MET A 1 -18.82 11.16 -1.84
N ASP A 2 -18.65 11.62 -0.61
CA ASP A 2 -17.85 12.80 -0.30
C ASP A 2 -16.33 12.49 -0.27
N ILE A 3 -15.49 13.53 -0.20
CA ILE A 3 -14.02 13.38 -0.22
C ILE A 3 -13.50 12.61 1.01
N GLN A 4 -14.14 12.77 2.17
CA GLN A 4 -13.73 12.13 3.42
C GLN A 4 -14.01 10.62 3.36
N GLU A 5 -15.18 10.23 2.85
CA GLU A 5 -15.52 8.82 2.64
C GLU A 5 -14.51 8.15 1.70
N LYS A 6 -14.04 8.84 0.66
CA LYS A 6 -13.01 8.33 -0.25
C LYS A 6 -11.68 8.08 0.45
N GLN A 7 -11.22 9.07 1.20
CA GLN A 7 -9.97 8.96 1.96
C GLN A 7 -10.01 7.82 2.98
N ILE A 8 -11.17 7.58 3.60
CA ILE A 8 -11.35 6.44 4.51
C ILE A 8 -11.18 5.12 3.75
N VAL A 9 -11.74 4.99 2.56
CA VAL A 9 -11.58 3.80 1.72
C VAL A 9 -10.13 3.61 1.29
N GLU A 10 -9.49 4.65 0.75
CA GLU A 10 -8.10 4.59 0.30
C GLU A 10 -7.18 4.12 1.44
N ARG A 11 -7.36 4.67 2.65
CA ARG A 11 -6.63 4.22 3.85
C ARG A 11 -6.85 2.76 4.18
N ARG A 12 -8.08 2.24 4.06
CA ARG A 12 -8.37 0.83 4.31
C ARG A 12 -7.70 -0.10 3.29
N ILE A 13 -7.65 0.30 2.02
CA ILE A 13 -6.97 -0.47 0.97
C ILE A 13 -5.47 -0.52 1.24
N VAL A 14 -4.84 0.63 1.54
CA VAL A 14 -3.41 0.68 1.87
C VAL A 14 -3.09 -0.12 3.13
N GLU A 15 -3.91 -0.02 4.18
CA GLU A 15 -3.74 -0.81 5.40
C GLU A 15 -3.81 -2.31 5.11
N THR A 16 -4.76 -2.73 4.27
CA THR A 16 -4.90 -4.13 3.85
C THR A 16 -3.69 -4.60 3.05
N ALA A 17 -3.16 -3.76 2.16
CA ALA A 17 -1.95 -4.07 1.39
C ALA A 17 -0.72 -4.20 2.27
N ALA A 18 -0.50 -3.23 3.18
CA ALA A 18 0.61 -3.25 4.12
C ALA A 18 0.54 -4.48 5.04
N GLN A 19 -0.65 -4.81 5.56
CA GLN A 19 -0.84 -6.01 6.37
C GLN A 19 -0.55 -7.29 5.58
N GLY A 20 -1.02 -7.40 4.34
CA GLY A 20 -0.75 -8.57 3.49
C GLY A 20 0.73 -8.79 3.21
N LEU A 21 1.48 -7.71 2.97
CA LEU A 21 2.93 -7.77 2.79
C LEU A 21 3.67 -8.19 4.08
N VAL A 22 3.28 -7.64 5.23
CA VAL A 22 3.85 -8.01 6.53
C VAL A 22 3.54 -9.46 6.88
N ASP A 23 2.31 -9.92 6.65
CA ASP A 23 1.89 -11.31 6.90
C ASP A 23 2.63 -12.31 5.99
N ALA A 24 3.00 -11.87 4.78
CA ALA A 24 3.85 -12.62 3.86
C ALA A 24 5.34 -12.64 4.28
N GLY A 25 5.72 -11.91 5.34
CA GLY A 25 7.06 -11.91 5.92
C GLY A 25 8.00 -10.87 5.34
N PHE A 26 7.49 -9.87 4.62
CA PHE A 26 8.31 -8.77 4.11
C PHE A 26 8.51 -7.69 5.17
N GLY A 27 9.73 -7.13 5.21
CA GLY A 27 9.97 -5.83 5.82
C GLY A 27 9.58 -4.72 4.85
N ILE A 28 8.98 -3.63 5.34
CA ILE A 28 8.45 -2.55 4.50
C ILE A 28 9.10 -1.21 4.85
N ALA A 29 9.48 -0.45 3.83
CA ALA A 29 9.81 0.96 3.97
C ALA A 29 8.96 1.81 3.02
N VAL A 30 8.61 3.02 3.44
CA VAL A 30 7.81 3.96 2.63
C VAL A 30 8.75 4.87 1.85
N TYR A 31 8.51 4.99 0.55
CA TYR A 31 9.19 5.92 -0.34
C TYR A 31 8.19 6.94 -0.88
N ASP A 32 8.45 8.22 -0.70
CA ASP A 32 7.52 9.32 -1.04
C ASP A 32 7.66 9.85 -2.48
N GLY A 33 8.52 9.23 -3.29
CA GLY A 33 8.88 9.70 -4.63
C GLY A 33 10.23 10.42 -4.68
N GLU A 34 10.78 10.82 -3.53
CA GLU A 34 12.10 11.46 -3.41
C GLU A 34 13.03 10.63 -2.51
N GLU A 35 12.59 10.26 -1.31
CA GLU A 35 13.37 9.55 -0.30
C GLU A 35 12.58 8.49 0.48
N LEU A 36 13.31 7.64 1.21
CA LEU A 36 12.70 6.74 2.18
C LEU A 36 12.36 7.52 3.44
N VAL A 37 11.07 7.60 3.77
CA VAL A 37 10.56 8.35 4.92
C VAL A 37 10.41 7.47 6.17
N THR A 38 10.60 6.15 6.02
CA THR A 38 10.69 5.21 7.14
C THR A 38 11.92 4.30 7.02
N GLU A 39 12.41 3.81 8.16
CA GLU A 39 13.24 2.60 8.18
C GLU A 39 12.39 1.37 7.81
N VAL A 40 13.06 0.27 7.45
CA VAL A 40 12.39 -1.01 7.20
C VAL A 40 11.73 -1.50 8.48
N THR A 41 10.42 -1.78 8.41
CA THR A 41 9.61 -2.20 9.56
C THR A 41 8.54 -3.22 9.15
N ASP A 42 8.10 -4.04 10.10
CA ASP A 42 6.92 -4.90 10.00
C ASP A 42 5.71 -4.32 10.77
N ASN A 43 5.84 -3.09 11.29
CA ASN A 43 4.80 -2.43 12.04
C ASN A 43 3.85 -1.67 11.10
N VAL A 44 2.67 -2.25 10.84
CA VAL A 44 1.65 -1.65 9.97
C VAL A 44 1.23 -0.26 10.44
N SER A 45 1.12 -0.01 11.75
CA SER A 45 0.77 1.32 12.24
C SER A 45 1.83 2.38 11.88
N SER A 46 3.11 2.06 12.03
CA SER A 46 4.20 2.97 11.64
C SER A 46 4.26 3.21 10.14
N ILE A 47 3.96 2.19 9.32
CA ILE A 47 3.82 2.36 7.86
C ILE A 47 2.68 3.35 7.59
N MET A 48 1.48 3.09 8.13
CA MET A 48 0.29 3.92 7.91
C MET A 48 0.41 5.36 8.44
N GLU A 49 1.24 5.60 9.45
CA GLU A 49 1.57 6.95 9.94
C GLU A 49 2.41 7.75 8.95
N ALA A 50 3.25 7.08 8.15
CA ALA A 50 4.11 7.70 7.15
C ALA A 50 3.43 7.88 5.77
N MET A 51 2.38 7.11 5.48
CA MET A 51 1.60 7.21 4.24
C MET A 51 0.68 8.45 4.21
N PHE A 52 0.17 8.76 3.02
CA PHE A 52 -0.73 9.88 2.71
C PHE A 52 -0.08 11.25 2.92
N SER A 53 1.25 11.31 2.78
CA SER A 53 2.03 12.55 2.83
C SER A 53 2.07 13.27 1.48
N THR A 54 1.90 12.52 0.40
CA THR A 54 1.86 12.97 -1.00
C THR A 54 0.64 12.36 -1.72
N ASP A 55 0.46 12.66 -3.02
CA ASP A 55 -0.61 12.08 -3.85
C ASP A 55 -0.26 10.68 -4.38
N GLU A 56 1.01 10.26 -4.32
CA GLU A 56 1.47 8.93 -4.67
C GLU A 56 2.71 8.52 -3.84
N GLU A 57 2.77 7.28 -3.41
CA GLU A 57 3.83 6.73 -2.56
C GLU A 57 4.12 5.29 -2.96
N PHE A 58 5.25 4.74 -2.49
CA PHE A 58 5.61 3.35 -2.71
C PHE A 58 5.84 2.63 -1.39
N LEU A 59 5.37 1.38 -1.32
CA LEU A 59 5.81 0.42 -0.31
C LEU A 59 6.96 -0.40 -0.89
N TYR A 60 8.17 -0.20 -0.38
CA TYR A 60 9.34 -0.99 -0.75
C TYR A 60 9.42 -2.23 0.13
N ALA A 61 9.43 -3.41 -0.49
CA ALA A 61 9.44 -4.71 0.18
C ALA A 61 10.87 -5.27 0.27
N TYR A 62 11.21 -5.79 1.43
CA TYR A 62 12.50 -6.38 1.76
C TYR A 62 12.31 -7.81 2.25
N ASP A 63 13.17 -8.72 1.80
CA ASP A 63 13.19 -10.10 2.31
C ASP A 63 13.83 -10.20 3.71
N SER A 64 13.85 -11.41 4.28
CA SER A 64 14.41 -11.69 5.60
C SER A 64 15.91 -11.40 5.72
N ASP A 65 16.63 -11.32 4.60
CA ASP A 65 18.06 -10.98 4.56
C ASP A 65 18.27 -9.45 4.45
N GLY A 66 17.19 -8.67 4.45
CA GLY A 66 17.22 -7.21 4.33
C GLY A 66 17.48 -6.73 2.90
N LYS A 67 17.29 -7.59 1.89
CA LYS A 67 17.45 -7.22 0.50
C LYS A 67 16.12 -6.69 -0.05
N HIS A 68 16.17 -5.57 -0.76
CA HIS A 68 15.01 -5.06 -1.50
C HIS A 68 14.61 -6.03 -2.63
N VAL A 69 13.35 -6.46 -2.63
CA VAL A 69 12.82 -7.49 -3.53
C VAL A 69 11.68 -7.01 -4.42
N GLY A 70 11.13 -5.82 -4.19
CA GLY A 70 10.06 -5.27 -5.03
C GLY A 70 9.39 -4.07 -4.38
N TRP A 71 8.45 -3.48 -5.11
CA TRP A 71 7.70 -2.32 -4.67
C TRP A 71 6.23 -2.42 -5.06
N VAL A 72 5.40 -1.66 -4.36
CA VAL A 72 3.97 -1.43 -4.67
C VAL A 72 3.78 0.07 -4.82
N HIS A 73 3.26 0.52 -5.97
CA HIS A 73 2.98 1.93 -6.25
C HIS A 73 1.52 2.23 -5.91
N LEU A 74 1.34 3.22 -5.04
CA LEU A 74 0.05 3.64 -4.52
C LEU A 74 -0.26 5.04 -5.02
N VAL A 75 -1.44 5.24 -5.62
CA VAL A 75 -1.88 6.55 -6.14
C VAL A 75 -3.22 6.91 -5.52
N TYR A 76 -3.30 8.08 -4.90
CA TYR A 76 -4.50 8.56 -4.22
C TYR A 76 -5.26 9.58 -5.08
N GLY A 77 -6.55 9.75 -4.80
CA GLY A 77 -7.33 10.79 -5.43
C GLY A 77 -7.71 10.52 -6.90
N ASN A 78 -7.27 9.42 -7.50
CA ASN A 78 -7.61 9.05 -8.89
C ASN A 78 -9.12 8.78 -9.07
N SER A 79 -9.66 8.93 -10.29
CA SER A 79 -11.07 8.65 -10.59
C SER A 79 -11.35 7.14 -10.60
N GLY A 80 -11.36 6.53 -9.41
CA GLY A 80 -11.55 5.11 -9.17
C GLY A 80 -11.29 4.76 -7.70
N TRP A 81 -11.32 3.47 -7.40
CA TRP A 81 -11.06 2.90 -6.07
C TRP A 81 -9.76 2.09 -6.02
N ASP A 82 -9.13 1.92 -7.18
CA ASP A 82 -7.87 1.23 -7.30
C ASP A 82 -6.73 2.14 -6.85
N VAL A 83 -6.27 1.90 -5.62
CA VAL A 83 -5.12 2.60 -5.04
C VAL A 83 -3.82 1.95 -5.51
N ILE A 84 -3.81 0.64 -5.78
CA ILE A 84 -2.61 -0.09 -6.19
C ILE A 84 -2.45 0.08 -7.70
N SER A 85 -1.68 1.08 -8.12
CA SER A 85 -1.51 1.40 -9.53
C SER A 85 -0.65 0.37 -10.26
N ASP A 86 0.40 -0.12 -9.62
CA ASP A 86 1.33 -1.12 -10.16
C ASP A 86 2.11 -1.78 -9.02
N ASN A 87 2.66 -2.97 -9.25
CA ASN A 87 3.50 -3.66 -8.28
C ASN A 87 4.47 -4.65 -8.94
N THR A 88 5.48 -5.05 -8.18
CA THR A 88 6.37 -6.13 -8.60
C THR A 88 5.69 -7.49 -8.43
N ASN A 89 5.68 -8.32 -9.47
CA ASN A 89 4.88 -9.56 -9.54
C ASN A 89 5.04 -10.53 -8.36
N ASN A 90 6.21 -10.58 -7.72
CA ASN A 90 6.44 -11.47 -6.57
C ASN A 90 5.68 -11.02 -5.31
N LEU A 91 4.99 -9.89 -5.35
CA LEU A 91 4.15 -9.36 -4.29
C LEU A 91 2.65 -9.58 -4.54
N GLU A 92 2.24 -9.99 -5.75
CA GLU A 92 0.83 -10.13 -6.14
C GLU A 92 0.02 -10.99 -5.15
N ASP A 93 0.57 -12.14 -4.73
CA ASP A 93 -0.09 -13.03 -3.77
C ASP A 93 -0.37 -12.36 -2.42
N ALA A 94 0.52 -11.44 -1.98
CA ALA A 94 0.37 -10.70 -0.74
C ALA A 94 -0.65 -9.55 -0.86
N LEU A 95 -1.00 -9.14 -2.07
CA LEU A 95 -1.88 -8.01 -2.35
C LEU A 95 -3.33 -8.41 -2.68
N ILE A 96 -3.61 -9.71 -2.83
CA ILE A 96 -4.95 -10.23 -3.20
C ILE A 96 -6.06 -9.60 -2.35
N ALA A 97 -5.91 -9.57 -1.02
CA ALA A 97 -6.95 -9.04 -0.15
C ALA A 97 -7.22 -7.54 -0.37
N ALA A 98 -6.18 -6.76 -0.70
CA ALA A 98 -6.32 -5.33 -0.98
C ALA A 98 -6.99 -5.09 -2.35
N THR A 99 -6.63 -5.90 -3.35
CA THR A 99 -7.27 -5.88 -4.68
C THR A 99 -8.73 -6.27 -4.59
N GLU A 100 -9.07 -7.36 -3.91
CA GLU A 100 -10.47 -7.80 -3.70
C GLU A 100 -11.29 -6.73 -2.98
N LEU A 101 -10.71 -6.05 -1.98
CA LEU A 101 -11.38 -4.96 -1.28
C LEU A 101 -11.67 -3.76 -2.21
N ALA A 102 -10.71 -3.39 -3.06
CA ALA A 102 -10.89 -2.31 -4.04
C ALA A 102 -11.99 -2.65 -5.05
N GLU A 103 -12.02 -3.90 -5.54
CA GLU A 103 -13.06 -4.41 -6.44
C GLU A 103 -14.45 -4.44 -5.79
N GLU A 104 -14.58 -4.94 -4.55
CA GLU A 104 -15.85 -4.97 -3.83
C GLU A 104 -16.44 -3.56 -3.66
N ILE A 105 -15.60 -2.58 -3.33
CA ILE A 105 -16.05 -1.19 -3.17
C ILE A 105 -16.45 -0.58 -4.51
N ALA A 106 -15.71 -0.88 -5.58
CA ALA A 106 -16.05 -0.42 -6.92
C ALA A 106 -17.41 -0.95 -7.41
N ASP A 107 -17.71 -2.22 -7.14
CA ASP A 107 -18.99 -2.85 -7.49
C ASP A 107 -20.19 -2.27 -6.70
N GLN A 108 -19.94 -1.67 -5.54
CA GLN A 108 -20.96 -1.07 -4.67
C GLN A 108 -21.21 0.43 -4.95
N SER A 109 -20.39 1.07 -5.80
CA SER A 109 -20.40 2.52 -6.06
C SER A 109 -21.17 2.94 -7.31
#